data_AF-A0A212C925-F1
#
_entry.id   AF-A0A212C925-F1
#
_cell.length_a   1.000
_cell.length_b   1.000
_cell.length_c   1.000
_cell.angle_alpha   90.00
_cell.angle_beta   90.00
_cell.angle_gamma   90.00
#
_symmetry.space_group_name_H-M   'P 1'
#
loop_
_entity.id
_entity.type
_entity.pdbx_description
1 polymer ?
#
loop_
_entity_poly.entity_id
_entity_poly.type
_entity_poly.pdbx_seq_one_letter_code
_entity_poly.pdbx_strand_id
1 'polypeptide(L)'
;PQNEYIELHRKRYGYRLDYHEKKRKKEGREAHERSKKAKKMIGLKAKLYHKQRHAEKIQMKKTVNSSLGLRFKKAHVTHPELKATFCLPILGVKKNPSSPLYTTLGVITKGTVIEVNVSELGLVTQGGKVIWGKYAQVTNNPENDGCINAVLLASPTLHCEPQPHTPALTIFLQTQVREMVRASMEATCVAEPERFRRPSPTRHQVRFPQAEASDPD
;
A
#
# COMPACT_ATOMS: atom_id res chain seq x y z
N PRO A 1 22.45 -43.49 -12.42
CA PRO A 1 22.45 -42.83 -11.10
C PRO A 1 21.12 -42.11 -10.85
N GLN A 2 20.17 -42.80 -10.23
CA GLN A 2 18.93 -42.18 -9.76
C GLN A 2 19.11 -41.72 -8.31
N ASN A 3 18.48 -40.60 -7.97
CA ASN A 3 18.40 -40.03 -6.61
C ASN A 3 19.66 -39.25 -6.13
N GLU A 4 19.54 -38.59 -4.97
CA GLU A 4 20.58 -37.77 -4.30
C GLU A 4 21.70 -38.61 -3.65
N TYR A 5 22.32 -39.52 -4.40
CA TYR A 5 23.30 -40.48 -3.87
C TYR A 5 24.57 -39.82 -3.30
N ILE A 6 24.97 -38.65 -3.82
CA ILE A 6 26.14 -37.89 -3.34
C ILE A 6 25.88 -37.29 -1.96
N GLU A 7 24.67 -36.76 -1.74
CA GLU A 7 24.28 -36.23 -0.43
C GLU A 7 24.12 -37.34 0.60
N LEU A 8 23.53 -38.47 0.20
CA LEU A 8 23.43 -39.66 1.05
C LEU A 8 24.80 -40.21 1.45
N HIS A 9 25.80 -40.14 0.55
CA HIS A 9 27.18 -40.52 0.86
C HIS A 9 27.82 -39.54 1.85
N ARG A 10 27.63 -38.22 1.67
CA ARG A 10 28.11 -37.19 2.61
C ARG A 10 27.46 -37.30 3.98
N LYS A 11 26.18 -37.68 4.07
CA LYS A 11 25.48 -37.91 5.35
C LYS A 11 25.99 -39.17 6.06
N ARG A 12 26.27 -40.24 5.32
CA ARG A 12 26.75 -41.53 5.88
C ARG A 12 28.22 -41.51 6.29
N TYR A 13 29.08 -40.93 5.46
CA TYR A 13 30.54 -41.03 5.62
C TYR A 13 31.22 -39.69 5.88
N GLY A 14 30.44 -38.60 5.92
CA GLY A 14 30.97 -37.26 6.16
C GLY A 14 31.75 -36.67 4.98
N TYR A 15 32.54 -35.66 5.28
CA TYR A 15 33.52 -35.09 4.34
C TYR A 15 34.90 -35.67 4.61
N ARG A 16 35.78 -35.54 3.63
CA ARG A 16 37.21 -35.76 3.85
C ARG A 16 37.70 -34.82 4.97
N LEU A 17 38.54 -35.34 5.87
CA LEU A 17 39.02 -34.62 7.06
C LEU A 17 39.56 -33.20 6.75
N ASP A 18 40.42 -33.06 5.72
CA ASP A 18 40.99 -31.75 5.35
C ASP A 18 40.04 -30.82 4.56
N TYR A 19 38.80 -31.24 4.28
CA TYR A 19 37.90 -30.53 3.37
C TYR A 19 37.64 -29.09 3.84
N HIS A 20 37.31 -28.93 5.12
CA HIS A 20 36.99 -27.63 5.71
C HIS A 20 38.21 -26.71 5.73
N GLU A 21 39.39 -27.24 6.07
CA GLU A 21 40.63 -26.47 6.03
C GLU A 21 40.99 -26.00 4.62
N LYS A 22 40.88 -26.90 3.63
CA LYS A 22 41.12 -26.57 2.22
C LYS A 22 40.12 -25.54 1.72
N LYS A 23 38.84 -25.67 2.08
CA LYS A 23 37.78 -24.72 1.71
C LYS A 23 38.06 -23.33 2.29
N ARG A 24 38.33 -23.23 3.60
CA ARG A 24 38.70 -21.97 4.27
C ARG A 24 39.92 -21.31 3.63
N LYS A 25 40.99 -22.08 3.41
CA LYS A 25 42.22 -21.57 2.77
C LYS A 25 41.99 -21.15 1.31
N LYS A 26 41.06 -21.80 0.60
CA LYS A 26 40.68 -21.44 -0.79
C LYS A 26 39.89 -20.14 -0.82
N GLU A 27 38.88 -20.01 0.04
CA GLU A 27 38.07 -18.79 0.19
C GLU A 27 38.95 -17.59 0.58
N GLY A 28 39.86 -17.78 1.55
CA GLY A 28 40.81 -16.72 1.95
C GLY A 28 41.77 -16.30 0.83
N ARG A 29 42.18 -17.22 -0.05
CA ARG A 29 43.06 -16.92 -1.20
C ARG A 29 42.31 -16.32 -2.39
N GLU A 30 40.99 -16.43 -2.43
CA GLU A 30 40.19 -16.07 -3.60
C GLU A 30 40.36 -14.60 -3.99
N ALA A 31 40.47 -13.70 -3.01
CA ALA A 31 40.67 -12.27 -3.26
C ALA A 31 41.99 -11.99 -4.01
N HIS A 32 43.09 -12.63 -3.58
CA HIS A 32 44.40 -12.47 -4.22
C HIS A 32 44.43 -13.11 -5.60
N GLU A 33 43.89 -14.32 -5.74
CA GLU A 33 43.79 -15.02 -7.03
C GLU A 33 42.94 -14.24 -8.03
N ARG A 34 41.85 -13.61 -7.58
CA ARG A 34 40.99 -12.75 -8.41
C ARG A 34 41.73 -11.53 -8.94
N SER A 35 42.55 -10.87 -8.11
CA SER A 35 43.39 -9.75 -8.50
C SER A 35 44.48 -10.18 -9.49
N LYS A 36 45.13 -11.32 -9.23
CA LYS A 36 46.16 -11.90 -10.11
C LYS A 36 45.59 -12.26 -11.49
N LYS A 37 44.41 -12.88 -11.54
CA LYS A 37 43.69 -13.21 -12.78
C LYS A 37 43.37 -11.96 -13.60
N ALA A 38 42.89 -10.89 -12.95
CA ALA A 38 42.57 -9.63 -13.62
C ALA A 38 43.80 -9.04 -14.32
N LYS A 39 44.97 -9.05 -13.66
CA LYS A 39 46.23 -8.52 -14.20
C LYS A 39 46.83 -9.40 -15.31
N LYS A 40 46.62 -10.72 -15.23
CA LYS A 40 47.24 -11.70 -16.15
C LYS A 40 46.44 -11.89 -17.46
N MET A 41 45.11 -11.75 -17.43
CA MET A 41 44.29 -11.94 -18.62
C MET A 41 44.45 -10.76 -19.58
N ILE A 42 44.65 -11.08 -20.87
CA ILE A 42 44.82 -10.09 -21.95
C ILE A 42 43.77 -10.34 -23.04
N GLY A 43 43.42 -9.30 -23.82
CA GLY A 43 42.55 -9.40 -24.99
C GLY A 43 41.06 -9.61 -24.65
N LEU A 44 40.37 -10.42 -25.45
CA LEU A 44 38.92 -10.63 -25.32
C LEU A 44 38.52 -11.27 -23.99
N LYS A 45 39.37 -12.17 -23.45
CA LYS A 45 39.14 -12.81 -22.15
C LYS A 45 39.13 -11.78 -21.01
N ALA A 46 40.01 -10.78 -21.06
CA ALA A 46 40.03 -9.69 -20.09
C ALA A 46 38.75 -8.86 -20.15
N LYS A 47 38.31 -8.48 -21.37
CA LYS A 47 37.06 -7.72 -21.57
C LYS A 47 35.83 -8.46 -21.01
N LEU A 48 35.72 -9.76 -21.27
CA LEU A 48 34.63 -10.59 -20.72
C LEU A 48 34.68 -10.66 -19.19
N TYR A 49 35.87 -10.86 -18.61
CA TYR A 49 36.03 -10.91 -17.16
C TYR A 49 35.66 -9.59 -16.48
N HIS A 50 36.06 -8.45 -17.04
CA HIS A 50 35.67 -7.15 -16.52
C HIS A 50 34.16 -6.90 -16.64
N LYS A 51 33.52 -7.33 -17.74
CA LYS A 51 32.08 -7.23 -17.93
C LYS A 51 31.30 -8.05 -16.87
N GLN A 52 31.72 -9.29 -16.62
CA GLN A 52 31.13 -10.14 -15.57
C GLN A 52 31.27 -9.50 -14.18
N ARG A 53 32.49 -9.03 -13.84
CA ARG A 53 32.76 -8.37 -12.56
C ARG A 53 31.99 -7.06 -12.37
N HIS A 54 31.78 -6.30 -13.44
CA HIS A 54 30.98 -5.10 -13.41
C HIS A 54 29.50 -5.41 -13.09
N ALA A 55 28.94 -6.43 -13.73
CA ALA A 55 27.57 -6.89 -13.46
C ALA A 55 27.40 -7.40 -12.02
N GLU A 56 28.33 -8.23 -11.54
CA GLU A 56 28.32 -8.73 -10.15
C GLU A 56 28.41 -7.58 -9.13
N LYS A 57 29.25 -6.57 -9.39
CA LYS A 57 29.37 -5.39 -8.52
C LYS A 57 28.07 -4.58 -8.49
N ILE A 58 27.40 -4.41 -9.63
CA ILE A 58 26.09 -3.74 -9.69
C ILE A 58 25.06 -4.53 -8.89
N GLN A 59 24.96 -5.83 -9.08
CA GLN A 59 23.99 -6.68 -8.37
C GLN A 59 24.18 -6.63 -6.84
N MET A 60 25.44 -6.70 -6.39
CA MET A 60 25.76 -6.57 -4.96
C MET A 60 25.45 -5.17 -4.43
N LYS A 61 25.84 -4.11 -5.17
CA LYS A 61 25.53 -2.72 -4.79
C LYS A 61 24.02 -2.49 -4.70
N LYS A 62 23.26 -3.06 -5.63
CA LYS A 62 21.80 -3.02 -5.64
C LYS A 62 21.22 -3.67 -4.38
N THR A 63 21.66 -4.89 -4.06
CA THR A 63 21.22 -5.62 -2.85
C THR A 63 21.52 -4.86 -1.56
N VAL A 64 22.71 -4.25 -1.48
CA VAL A 64 23.12 -3.42 -0.33
C VAL A 64 22.30 -2.12 -0.26
N ASN A 65 22.10 -1.43 -1.39
CA ASN A 65 21.33 -0.19 -1.43
C ASN A 65 19.84 -0.40 -1.10
N SER A 66 19.24 -1.50 -1.58
CA SER A 66 17.85 -1.84 -1.24
C SER A 66 17.69 -2.21 0.25
N SER A 67 18.73 -2.80 0.87
CA SER A 67 18.70 -3.15 2.31
C SER A 67 19.08 -2.00 3.25
N LEU A 68 19.94 -1.07 2.82
CA LEU A 68 20.36 0.09 3.61
C LEU A 68 19.45 1.33 3.47
N GLY A 69 18.36 1.23 2.70
CA GLY A 69 17.26 2.19 2.74
C GLY A 69 17.58 3.58 2.20
N LEU A 70 17.78 3.70 0.88
CA LEU A 70 17.69 5.00 0.20
C LEU A 70 16.25 5.55 0.31
N ARG A 71 15.99 6.32 1.35
CA ARG A 71 14.72 6.99 1.58
C ARG A 71 14.73 8.37 0.92
N PHE A 72 14.21 8.45 -0.28
CA PHE A 72 14.05 9.71 -1.00
C PHE A 72 12.92 10.54 -0.39
N LYS A 73 13.18 11.83 -0.17
CA LYS A 73 12.19 12.81 0.31
C LYS A 73 11.70 13.75 -0.79
N LYS A 74 12.45 13.84 -1.90
CA LYS A 74 12.19 14.75 -3.01
C LYS A 74 12.27 14.00 -4.34
N ALA A 75 11.55 14.50 -5.34
CA ALA A 75 11.53 13.99 -6.69
C ALA A 75 11.71 15.13 -7.70
N HIS A 76 12.37 14.84 -8.81
CA HIS A 76 12.40 15.71 -9.98
C HIS A 76 11.17 15.44 -10.84
N VAL A 77 10.22 16.35 -10.79
CA VAL A 77 8.89 16.21 -11.38
C VAL A 77 8.78 17.10 -12.61
N THR A 78 8.54 16.50 -13.77
CA THR A 78 8.38 17.20 -15.05
C THR A 78 6.91 17.49 -15.33
N HIS A 79 6.58 18.74 -15.65
CA HIS A 79 5.27 19.09 -16.21
C HIS A 79 5.27 18.87 -17.72
N PRO A 80 4.31 18.11 -18.28
CA PRO A 80 4.23 17.93 -19.73
C PRO A 80 3.89 19.22 -20.48
N GLU A 81 3.14 20.14 -19.88
CA GLU A 81 2.74 21.41 -20.50
C GLU A 81 3.88 22.45 -20.52
N LEU A 82 4.49 22.68 -19.36
CA LEU A 82 5.56 23.68 -19.20
C LEU A 82 6.93 23.16 -19.64
N LYS A 83 7.09 21.83 -19.83
CA LYS A 83 8.36 21.14 -20.11
C LYS A 83 9.50 21.51 -19.15
N ALA A 84 9.15 21.98 -17.96
CA ALA A 84 10.07 22.32 -16.88
C ALA A 84 10.05 21.23 -15.80
N THR A 85 11.19 21.08 -15.12
CA THR A 85 11.40 20.10 -14.04
C THR A 85 11.48 20.79 -12.69
N PHE A 86 10.72 20.34 -11.71
CA PHE A 86 10.66 20.91 -10.37
C PHE A 86 11.12 19.89 -9.33
N CYS A 87 11.84 20.35 -8.30
CA CYS A 87 12.30 19.48 -7.21
C CYS A 87 11.27 19.50 -6.08
N LEU A 88 10.22 18.70 -6.23
CA LEU A 88 9.08 18.70 -5.31
C LEU A 88 9.25 17.63 -4.22
N PRO A 89 8.79 17.89 -2.98
CA PRO A 89 8.80 16.88 -1.93
C PRO A 89 7.72 15.82 -2.17
N ILE A 90 8.05 14.58 -1.83
CA ILE A 90 7.16 13.42 -1.94
C ILE A 90 6.31 13.35 -0.67
N LEU A 91 4.99 13.29 -0.83
CA LEU A 91 4.04 13.10 0.26
C LEU A 91 3.84 11.61 0.56
N GLY A 92 3.69 10.80 -0.49
CA GLY A 92 3.50 9.37 -0.33
C GLY A 92 3.46 8.60 -1.65
N VAL A 93 3.47 7.27 -1.54
CA VAL A 93 3.30 6.34 -2.66
C VAL A 93 1.84 5.90 -2.72
N LYS A 94 1.17 6.11 -3.85
CA LYS A 94 -0.26 5.80 -3.99
C LYS A 94 -0.53 4.45 -4.63
N LYS A 95 0.18 4.12 -5.71
CA LYS A 95 0.02 2.85 -6.45
C LYS A 95 1.35 2.40 -7.03
N ASN A 96 1.74 1.16 -6.74
CA ASN A 96 2.84 0.48 -7.42
C ASN A 96 2.28 -0.56 -8.41
N PRO A 97 2.66 -0.53 -9.71
CA PRO A 97 2.16 -1.47 -10.71
C PRO A 97 2.63 -2.91 -10.51
N SER A 98 3.74 -3.14 -9.79
CA SER A 98 4.28 -4.49 -9.60
C SER A 98 3.53 -5.29 -8.53
N SER A 99 3.14 -4.66 -7.43
CA SER A 99 2.31 -5.29 -6.38
C SER A 99 1.72 -4.25 -5.43
N PRO A 100 0.55 -4.51 -4.83
CA PRO A 100 0.00 -3.65 -3.79
C PRO A 100 0.85 -3.67 -2.50
N LEU A 101 1.54 -4.77 -2.21
CA LEU A 101 2.45 -4.88 -1.05
C LEU A 101 3.54 -3.81 -1.08
N TYR A 102 4.10 -3.52 -2.25
CA TYR A 102 5.09 -2.46 -2.42
C TYR A 102 4.52 -1.05 -2.24
N THR A 103 3.22 -0.88 -2.41
CA THR A 103 2.55 0.39 -2.09
C THR A 103 2.53 0.60 -0.57
N THR A 104 2.14 -0.43 0.19
CA THR A 104 2.11 -0.38 1.65
C THR A 104 3.50 -0.20 2.26
N LEU A 105 4.52 -0.86 1.70
CA LEU A 105 5.91 -0.72 2.12
C LEU A 105 6.56 0.60 1.66
N GLY A 106 5.90 1.36 0.79
CA GLY A 106 6.45 2.63 0.26
C GLY A 106 7.64 2.46 -0.68
N VAL A 107 7.73 1.32 -1.37
CA VAL A 107 8.82 1.04 -2.32
C VAL A 107 8.52 1.72 -3.65
N ILE A 108 9.44 2.56 -4.09
CA ILE A 108 9.33 3.34 -5.33
C ILE A 108 10.04 2.60 -6.45
N THR A 109 9.27 2.13 -7.44
CA THR A 109 9.78 1.50 -8.66
C THR A 109 9.34 2.29 -9.90
N LYS A 110 9.89 1.95 -11.07
CA LYS A 110 9.42 2.52 -12.33
C LYS A 110 7.92 2.31 -12.51
N GLY A 111 7.22 3.37 -12.90
CA GLY A 111 5.77 3.37 -13.11
C GLY A 111 4.95 3.53 -11.83
N THR A 112 5.58 3.67 -10.66
CA THR A 112 4.88 3.97 -9.41
C THR A 112 4.22 5.34 -9.50
N VAL A 113 2.96 5.42 -9.06
CA VAL A 113 2.21 6.67 -8.91
C VAL A 113 2.47 7.20 -7.50
N ILE A 114 3.08 8.38 -7.45
CA ILE A 114 3.43 9.10 -6.23
C ILE A 114 2.58 10.36 -6.11
N GLU A 115 2.32 10.77 -4.88
CA GLU A 115 1.71 12.05 -4.56
C GLU A 115 2.83 13.05 -4.22
N VAL A 116 2.86 14.15 -4.95
CA VAL A 116 3.89 15.19 -4.81
C VAL A 116 3.22 16.51 -4.43
N ASN A 117 3.89 17.26 -3.55
CA ASN A 117 3.42 18.59 -3.19
C ASN A 117 3.63 19.56 -4.35
N VAL A 118 2.57 20.23 -4.79
CA VAL A 118 2.60 21.19 -5.92
C VAL A 118 2.37 22.64 -5.49
N SER A 119 2.50 22.97 -4.20
CA SER A 119 2.33 24.34 -3.70
C SER A 119 3.23 25.37 -4.41
N GLU A 120 4.46 24.99 -4.78
CA GLU A 120 5.41 25.88 -5.48
C GLU A 120 4.98 26.24 -6.90
N LEU A 121 4.07 25.46 -7.50
CA LEU A 121 3.60 25.67 -8.87
C LEU A 121 2.41 26.61 -8.96
N GLY A 122 1.78 26.93 -7.81
CA GLY A 122 0.64 27.85 -7.76
C GLY A 122 -0.55 27.41 -8.61
N LEU A 123 -0.77 26.10 -8.78
CA LEU A 123 -1.90 25.60 -9.55
C LEU A 123 -3.21 25.91 -8.81
N VAL A 124 -4.08 26.69 -9.44
CA VAL A 124 -5.41 27.05 -8.95
C VAL A 124 -6.45 26.41 -9.85
N THR A 125 -7.47 25.82 -9.24
CA THR A 125 -8.64 25.32 -9.97
C THR A 125 -9.52 26.48 -10.45
N GLN A 126 -10.39 26.24 -11.43
CA GLN A 126 -11.38 27.24 -11.87
C GLN A 126 -12.28 27.74 -10.71
N GLY A 127 -12.40 26.97 -9.62
CA GLY A 127 -13.12 27.35 -8.41
C GLY A 127 -12.28 28.10 -7.36
N GLY A 128 -11.11 28.62 -7.71
CA GLY A 128 -10.25 29.42 -6.82
C GLY A 128 -9.57 28.64 -5.70
N LYS A 129 -9.78 27.33 -5.59
CA LYS A 129 -9.10 26.46 -4.62
C LYS A 129 -7.68 26.17 -5.08
N VAL A 130 -6.72 26.36 -4.17
CA VAL A 130 -5.30 26.05 -4.36
C VAL A 130 -5.07 24.54 -4.25
N ILE A 131 -4.37 23.97 -5.22
CA ILE A 131 -4.01 22.55 -5.23
C ILE A 131 -2.69 22.37 -4.48
N TRP A 132 -2.68 21.52 -3.45
CA TRP A 132 -1.49 21.23 -2.65
C TRP A 132 -0.83 19.89 -3.04
N GLY A 133 -1.58 18.96 -3.64
CA GLY A 133 -1.09 17.64 -4.05
C GLY A 133 -1.51 17.29 -5.47
N LYS A 134 -0.58 16.73 -6.25
CA LYS A 134 -0.87 16.15 -7.58
C LYS A 134 -0.19 14.80 -7.73
N TYR A 135 -0.74 13.95 -8.57
CA TYR A 135 -0.12 12.66 -8.88
C TYR A 135 0.94 12.81 -9.95
N ALA A 136 2.09 12.18 -9.70
CA ALA A 136 3.17 12.01 -10.65
C ALA A 136 3.44 10.52 -10.86
N GLN A 137 3.82 10.16 -12.07
CA GLN A 137 4.29 8.82 -12.40
C GLN A 137 5.80 8.80 -12.51
N VAL A 138 6.44 7.90 -11.77
CA VAL A 138 7.90 7.72 -11.82
C VAL A 138 8.30 7.09 -13.16
N THR A 139 9.23 7.73 -13.86
CA THR A 139 9.70 7.27 -15.18
C THR A 139 10.96 6.42 -15.11
N ASN A 140 11.75 6.59 -14.05
CA ASN A 140 13.06 5.94 -13.90
C ASN A 140 13.07 4.77 -12.91
N ASN A 141 14.23 4.12 -12.79
CA ASN A 141 14.49 3.11 -11.76
C ASN A 141 15.39 3.74 -10.68
N PRO A 142 14.85 4.16 -9.53
CA PRO A 142 15.62 4.94 -8.55
C PRO A 142 16.81 4.18 -7.96
N GLU A 143 16.79 2.85 -7.98
CA GLU A 143 17.89 1.99 -7.54
C GLU A 143 19.16 2.13 -8.40
N ASN A 144 18.99 2.47 -9.69
CA ASN A 144 20.11 2.60 -10.63
C ASN A 144 20.65 4.03 -10.68
N ASP A 145 19.76 5.01 -10.69
CA ASP A 145 20.11 6.41 -10.95
C ASP A 145 20.40 7.20 -9.66
N GLY A 146 19.90 6.74 -8.52
CA GLY A 146 20.07 7.44 -7.24
C GLY A 146 19.26 8.74 -7.11
N CYS A 147 18.33 9.00 -8.04
CA CYS A 147 17.37 10.09 -8.03
C CYS A 147 16.00 9.56 -8.46
N ILE A 148 14.92 10.26 -8.11
CA ILE A 148 13.56 9.96 -8.59
C ILE A 148 13.18 10.98 -9.65
N ASN A 149 12.94 10.49 -10.87
CA ASN A 149 12.39 11.30 -11.95
C ASN A 149 10.93 10.88 -12.17
N ALA A 150 10.03 11.86 -12.23
CA ALA A 150 8.60 11.61 -12.40
C ALA A 150 7.99 12.63 -13.36
N VAL A 151 6.87 12.28 -13.97
CA VAL A 151 6.07 13.15 -14.85
C VAL A 151 4.70 13.33 -14.21
N LEU A 152 4.21 14.57 -14.17
CA LEU A 152 2.87 14.81 -13.65
C LEU A 152 1.79 14.25 -14.57
N LEU A 153 0.80 13.63 -13.94
CA LEU A 153 -0.38 13.16 -14.63
C LEU A 153 -1.31 14.35 -14.87
N ALA A 154 -1.77 14.48 -16.11
CA ALA A 154 -2.65 15.56 -16.55
C ALA A 154 -4.12 15.36 -16.15
N SER A 155 -4.48 14.20 -15.59
CA SER A 155 -5.84 13.94 -15.15
C SER A 155 -6.30 14.97 -14.11
N PRO A 156 -7.58 15.40 -14.17
CA PRO A 156 -8.10 16.41 -13.27
C PRO A 156 -7.90 15.91 -11.85
N THR A 157 -7.32 16.79 -11.05
CA THR A 157 -7.15 16.67 -9.62
C THR A 157 -8.30 15.89 -9.01
N LEU A 158 -7.97 14.93 -8.15
CA LEU A 158 -8.93 14.41 -7.20
C LEU A 158 -9.67 15.61 -6.62
N HIS A 159 -10.98 15.61 -6.82
CA HIS A 159 -11.84 16.38 -5.95
C HIS A 159 -11.35 16.07 -4.55
N CYS A 160 -11.03 17.12 -3.80
CA CYS A 160 -10.85 17.03 -2.38
C CYS A 160 -12.11 16.31 -1.89
N GLU A 161 -12.03 15.01 -1.66
CA GLU A 161 -13.08 14.33 -0.93
C GLU A 161 -12.99 15.01 0.43
N PRO A 162 -14.00 15.83 0.80
CA PRO A 162 -13.98 16.40 2.12
C PRO A 162 -13.94 15.20 3.05
N GLN A 163 -12.90 15.10 3.87
CA GLN A 163 -12.88 14.18 4.98
C GLN A 163 -14.26 14.26 5.62
N PRO A 164 -15.03 13.16 5.70
CA PRO A 164 -16.28 13.17 6.44
C PRO A 164 -15.87 13.29 7.90
N HIS A 165 -15.63 14.52 8.36
CA HIS A 165 -15.98 14.87 9.72
C HIS A 165 -17.48 14.72 9.73
N THR A 166 -17.91 13.58 10.22
CA THR A 166 -19.30 13.20 10.43
C THR A 166 -20.07 14.37 11.07
N PRO A 167 -21.23 14.76 10.49
CA PRO A 167 -22.40 14.84 11.36
C PRO A 167 -23.65 14.20 10.72
N ALA A 168 -23.53 13.08 10.01
CA ALA A 168 -24.71 12.35 9.55
C ALA A 168 -25.46 11.64 10.70
N LEU A 169 -24.77 11.26 11.78
CA LEU A 169 -25.40 10.68 12.97
C LEU A 169 -26.05 11.73 13.88
N THR A 170 -25.62 13.00 13.81
CA THR A 170 -26.16 14.06 14.68
C THR A 170 -27.48 14.62 14.17
N ILE A 171 -27.70 14.64 12.85
CA ILE A 171 -28.97 15.11 12.27
C ILE A 171 -30.08 14.08 12.51
N PHE A 172 -29.80 12.77 12.41
CA PHE A 172 -30.81 11.74 12.66
C PHE A 172 -31.25 11.67 14.15
N LEU A 173 -30.32 11.86 15.09
CA LEU A 173 -30.66 11.93 16.51
C LEU A 173 -31.42 13.23 16.87
N GLN A 174 -31.10 14.37 16.23
CA GLN A 174 -31.81 15.62 16.48
C GLN A 174 -33.26 15.61 15.96
N THR A 175 -33.55 14.92 14.84
CA THR A 175 -34.94 14.78 14.36
C THR A 175 -35.76 13.85 15.28
N GLN A 176 -35.18 12.74 15.74
CA GLN A 176 -35.83 11.82 16.69
C GLN A 176 -36.14 12.47 18.04
N VAL A 177 -35.19 13.22 18.63
CA VAL A 177 -35.45 13.92 19.90
C VAL A 177 -36.49 15.03 19.73
N ARG A 178 -36.55 15.70 18.57
CA ARG A 178 -37.54 16.75 18.29
C ARG A 178 -38.95 16.19 18.07
N GLU A 179 -39.09 15.01 17.48
CA GLU A 179 -40.37 14.29 17.41
C GLU A 179 -40.81 13.73 18.77
N MET A 180 -39.88 13.18 19.57
CA MET A 180 -40.18 12.71 20.93
C MET A 180 -40.61 13.84 21.88
N VAL A 181 -39.99 15.02 21.79
CA VAL A 181 -40.41 16.19 22.59
C VAL A 181 -41.75 16.74 22.12
N ARG A 182 -42.07 16.71 20.82
CA ARG A 182 -43.40 17.09 20.29
C ARG A 182 -44.49 16.13 20.79
N ALA A 183 -44.25 14.83 20.75
CA ALA A 183 -45.18 13.82 21.25
C ALA A 183 -45.40 13.90 22.77
N SER A 184 -44.41 14.39 23.53
CA SER A 184 -44.52 14.55 24.99
C SER A 184 -45.26 15.81 25.43
N MET A 185 -45.36 16.84 24.57
CA MET A 185 -46.10 18.08 24.88
C MET A 185 -47.61 17.99 24.57
N GLU A 186 -48.04 17.08 23.69
CA GLU A 186 -49.46 16.83 23.39
C GLU A 186 -50.16 15.94 24.44
N ALA A 187 -49.40 15.28 25.33
CA ALA A 187 -49.93 14.33 26.30
C ALA A 187 -50.32 14.94 27.68
N THR A 188 -50.15 16.25 27.89
CA THR A 188 -50.38 16.90 29.21
C THR A 188 -51.63 17.77 29.32
N CYS A 189 -52.51 17.82 28.32
CA CYS A 189 -53.71 18.66 28.40
C CYS A 189 -55.01 17.85 28.26
N VAL A 190 -55.74 17.85 29.39
CA VAL A 190 -57.18 17.64 29.60
C VAL A 190 -57.63 16.21 29.95
N ALA A 191 -57.84 16.04 31.26
CA ALA A 191 -58.65 14.99 31.87
C ALA A 191 -60.13 15.44 32.01
N GLU A 192 -61.01 14.41 32.10
CA GLU A 192 -62.35 14.34 32.76
C GLU A 192 -63.68 14.66 31.97
N PRO A 193 -64.88 14.14 32.40
CA PRO A 193 -65.33 12.73 32.25
C PRO A 193 -66.83 12.54 31.82
N GLU A 194 -67.25 11.27 31.63
CA GLU A 194 -68.61 10.68 31.76
C GLU A 194 -69.83 11.16 30.91
N ARG A 195 -70.43 10.24 30.09
CA ARG A 195 -71.88 9.88 30.10
C ARG A 195 -72.31 8.85 29.02
N PHE A 196 -72.74 7.70 29.50
CA PHE A 196 -73.97 6.93 29.16
C PHE A 196 -74.59 6.96 27.74
N ARG A 197 -74.56 5.82 27.01
CA ARG A 197 -75.72 5.08 26.42
C ARG A 197 -75.28 3.83 25.62
N ARG A 198 -75.91 2.67 25.90
CA ARG A 198 -75.93 1.41 25.08
C ARG A 198 -77.04 1.51 23.99
N PRO A 199 -77.34 0.53 23.09
CA PRO A 199 -76.82 -0.84 22.81
C PRO A 199 -76.47 -1.04 21.28
N SER A 200 -76.15 -2.19 20.66
CA SER A 200 -76.60 -3.60 20.75
C SER A 200 -75.64 -4.57 20.00
N PRO A 201 -75.80 -5.91 20.14
CA PRO A 201 -74.79 -6.90 19.75
C PRO A 201 -75.18 -7.72 18.50
N THR A 202 -74.20 -8.10 17.68
CA THR A 202 -74.35 -9.16 16.68
C THR A 202 -73.34 -10.30 16.91
N ARG A 203 -73.85 -11.28 17.65
CA ARG A 203 -73.69 -12.74 17.54
C ARG A 203 -72.86 -13.25 16.34
N HIS A 204 -71.77 -14.01 16.59
CA HIS A 204 -71.74 -15.46 16.33
C HIS A 204 -70.39 -16.14 16.66
N GLN A 205 -70.47 -17.13 17.56
CA GLN A 205 -69.76 -18.44 17.65
C GLN A 205 -68.22 -18.43 17.53
N VAL A 206 -67.46 -18.53 18.64
CA VAL A 206 -67.06 -19.75 19.39
C VAL A 206 -66.44 -20.85 18.51
N ARG A 207 -65.11 -21.02 18.63
CA ARG A 207 -64.42 -22.31 18.82
C ARG A 207 -63.05 -22.09 19.49
N PHE A 208 -62.93 -22.54 20.73
CA PHE A 208 -61.68 -22.94 21.40
C PHE A 208 -61.33 -24.39 20.96
N PRO A 209 -60.30 -25.04 21.53
CA PRO A 209 -58.87 -24.68 21.68
C PRO A 209 -57.99 -25.81 21.09
N GLN A 210 -56.65 -25.68 21.11
CA GLN A 210 -55.77 -26.71 21.69
C GLN A 210 -54.30 -26.30 21.61
N ALA A 211 -53.62 -26.50 22.74
CA ALA A 211 -52.19 -26.44 22.94
C ALA A 211 -51.61 -27.85 22.81
N GLU A 212 -50.44 -27.99 22.19
CA GLU A 212 -49.38 -29.00 22.45
C GLU A 212 -48.07 -28.31 22.02
N ALA A 213 -47.08 -28.02 22.87
CA ALA A 213 -46.21 -28.83 23.73
C ALA A 213 -45.14 -29.65 22.96
N SER A 214 -43.90 -29.59 23.48
CA SER A 214 -42.67 -30.37 23.17
C SER A 214 -41.97 -30.12 21.81
N ASP A 215 -40.64 -30.08 21.67
CA ASP A 215 -39.45 -30.02 22.54
C ASP A 215 -38.21 -29.76 21.62
N PRO A 216 -37.02 -29.44 22.15
CA PRO A 216 -35.83 -29.06 21.36
C PRO A 216 -34.84 -30.22 21.12
N ASP A 217 -34.07 -30.11 20.03
CA ASP A 217 -32.68 -30.58 19.89
C ASP A 217 -31.93 -29.65 18.91
#